data_AF-C5DIM8-F1
#
_entry.id   AF-C5DIM8-F1
#
_cell.length_a   1.000
_cell.length_b   1.000
_cell.length_c   1.000
_cell.angle_alpha   90.00
_cell.angle_beta   90.00
_cell.angle_gamma   90.00
#
_symmetry.space_group_name_H-M   'P 1'
#
loop_
_entity.id
_entity.type
_entity.pdbx_description
1 polymer ?
#
loop_
_entity_poly.entity_id
_entity_poly.type
_entity_poly.pdbx_seq_one_letter_code
_entity_poly.pdbx_strand_id
1 'polypeptide(L)'
;MLRNQVYKQTSMIARDFAKLQISVPTAADGEKYSSTASGRPNQSVTKPVSLDSSTGEVLVRKSTGKTKVRKGQTAEEFERQCAQFFDVERGPVWTPVGWMTTRDPLLTLDTDPSSDLKIKQVRQKLASHCHLLYYRKQYADCARLCERLLSRFEALDNRKKIQREIDELHYMLERCRAAK
;
A
#
# COMPACT_ATOMS: atom_id res chain seq x y z
N MET A 1 44.72 -24.78 -37.38
CA MET A 1 45.38 -23.80 -36.49
C MET A 1 44.46 -23.16 -35.42
N LEU A 2 43.13 -23.37 -35.44
CA LEU A 2 42.17 -22.71 -34.53
C LEU A 2 42.03 -23.30 -33.11
N ARG A 3 42.44 -24.56 -32.87
CA ARG A 3 42.28 -25.21 -31.53
C ARG A 3 43.22 -24.64 -30.45
N ASN A 4 44.38 -24.10 -30.84
CA ASN A 4 45.36 -23.58 -29.88
C ASN A 4 45.04 -22.17 -29.36
N GLN A 5 44.16 -21.41 -30.04
CA GLN A 5 43.72 -20.09 -29.58
C GLN A 5 42.66 -20.19 -28.49
N VAL A 6 41.72 -21.12 -28.62
CA VAL A 6 40.65 -21.36 -27.63
C VAL A 6 41.23 -21.82 -26.30
N TYR A 7 42.23 -22.71 -26.31
CA TYR A 7 42.91 -23.20 -25.10
C TYR A 7 43.69 -22.11 -24.37
N LYS A 8 44.27 -21.14 -25.11
CA LYS A 8 44.94 -19.98 -24.50
C LYS A 8 43.94 -19.02 -23.86
N GLN A 9 42.80 -18.75 -24.50
CA GLN A 9 41.75 -17.89 -23.95
C GLN A 9 41.10 -18.46 -22.69
N THR A 10 40.77 -19.76 -22.65
CA THR A 10 40.22 -20.40 -21.44
C THR A 10 41.23 -20.41 -20.29
N SER A 11 42.53 -20.55 -20.58
CA SER A 11 43.58 -20.48 -19.55
C SER A 11 43.79 -19.08 -18.96
N MET A 12 43.60 -18.03 -19.75
CA MET A 12 43.70 -16.63 -19.28
C MET A 12 42.48 -16.25 -18.44
N ILE A 13 41.28 -16.61 -18.87
CA ILE A 13 40.04 -16.39 -18.11
C ILE A 13 40.10 -17.13 -16.77
N ALA A 14 40.54 -18.40 -16.74
CA ALA A 14 40.67 -19.16 -15.49
C ALA A 14 41.71 -18.58 -14.53
N ARG A 15 42.81 -18.00 -15.04
CA ARG A 15 43.84 -17.33 -14.22
C ARG A 15 43.37 -16.00 -13.65
N ASP A 16 42.54 -15.27 -14.38
CA ASP A 16 41.98 -14.00 -13.91
C ASP A 16 40.87 -14.23 -12.86
N PHE A 17 40.09 -15.30 -12.98
CA PHE A 17 39.17 -15.72 -11.91
C PHE A 17 39.88 -16.24 -10.65
N ALA A 18 41.05 -16.88 -10.77
CA ALA A 18 41.84 -17.31 -9.61
C ALA A 18 42.44 -16.12 -8.82
N LYS A 19 42.61 -14.95 -9.45
CA LYS A 19 43.04 -13.71 -8.78
C LYS A 19 41.90 -12.97 -8.11
N LEU A 20 40.66 -13.19 -8.55
CA LEU A 20 39.48 -12.69 -7.90
C LEU A 20 39.20 -13.58 -6.69
N GLN A 21 39.71 -13.20 -5.51
CA GLN A 21 39.32 -13.79 -4.22
C GLN A 21 37.86 -13.45 -3.90
N ILE A 22 36.92 -13.94 -4.71
CA ILE A 22 35.49 -13.82 -4.47
C ILE A 22 35.11 -15.01 -3.58
N SER A 23 35.27 -14.83 -2.27
CA SER A 23 34.72 -15.75 -1.28
C SER A 23 33.22 -15.47 -1.13
N VAL A 24 32.37 -16.38 -1.63
CA VAL A 24 30.94 -16.35 -1.30
C VAL A 24 30.80 -16.98 0.08
N PRO A 25 30.29 -16.26 1.10
CA PRO A 25 30.10 -16.83 2.43
C PRO A 25 29.10 -17.99 2.33
N THR A 26 29.57 -19.19 2.63
CA THR A 26 28.75 -20.39 2.59
C THR A 26 28.02 -20.53 3.93
N ALA A 27 26.86 -21.17 3.95
CA ALA A 27 26.09 -21.37 5.19
C ALA A 27 26.85 -22.08 6.33
N ALA A 28 28.01 -22.67 6.02
CA ALA A 28 28.94 -23.32 6.95
C ALA A 28 29.92 -22.35 7.65
N ASP A 29 30.12 -21.13 7.14
CA ASP A 29 31.14 -20.19 7.65
C ASP A 29 30.68 -19.37 8.87
N GLY A 30 29.54 -19.75 9.46
CA GLY A 30 28.74 -18.90 10.35
C GLY A 30 29.09 -18.90 11.84
N GLU A 31 30.27 -19.33 12.28
CA GLU A 31 30.54 -19.48 13.73
C GLU A 31 31.37 -18.38 14.40
N LYS A 32 31.92 -17.39 13.69
CA LYS A 32 32.86 -16.43 14.33
C LYS A 32 32.45 -14.95 14.41
N TYR A 33 31.27 -14.55 13.95
CA TYR A 33 30.85 -13.15 14.06
C TYR A 33 29.38 -12.99 14.46
N SER A 34 29.09 -13.07 15.77
CA SER A 34 28.11 -12.17 16.41
C SER A 34 28.08 -12.38 17.93
N SER A 35 29.10 -11.93 18.63
CA SER A 35 28.94 -11.50 20.01
C SER A 35 28.89 -9.98 20.02
N THR A 36 27.69 -9.41 20.15
CA THR A 36 27.37 -8.27 21.04
C THR A 36 25.98 -7.68 20.74
N ALA A 37 25.10 -7.89 21.71
CA ALA A 37 24.15 -6.92 22.29
C ALA A 37 23.61 -5.77 21.40
N SER A 38 22.39 -5.92 20.90
CA SER A 38 21.35 -4.89 21.05
C SER A 38 19.96 -5.51 20.81
N GLY A 39 19.07 -5.37 21.80
CA GLY A 39 17.73 -5.95 21.83
C GLY A 39 16.71 -5.27 20.91
N ARG A 40 17.06 -5.05 19.63
CA ARG A 40 16.09 -4.62 18.61
C ARG A 40 15.88 -5.75 17.59
N PRO A 41 14.75 -6.45 17.60
CA PRO A 41 14.43 -7.37 16.53
C PRO A 41 14.22 -6.55 15.25
N ASN A 42 14.86 -6.97 14.16
CA ASN A 42 14.76 -6.39 12.82
C ASN A 42 15.51 -5.07 12.59
N GLN A 43 16.81 -5.02 12.89
CA GLN A 43 17.67 -4.21 12.02
C GLN A 43 17.88 -4.99 10.73
N SER A 44 17.36 -4.45 9.62
CA SER A 44 17.70 -4.87 8.26
C SER A 44 19.16 -4.53 7.97
N VAL A 45 20.08 -5.19 8.67
CA VAL A 45 21.37 -5.49 8.09
C VAL A 45 21.02 -6.46 6.98
N THR A 46 21.19 -6.03 5.72
CA THR A 46 21.13 -6.86 4.52
C THR A 46 22.05 -8.04 4.76
N LYS A 47 21.52 -9.11 5.37
CA LYS A 47 22.23 -10.35 5.56
C LYS A 47 22.66 -10.78 4.16
N PRO A 48 23.95 -11.13 3.95
CA PRO A 48 24.37 -11.65 2.66
C PRO A 48 23.43 -12.80 2.29
N VAL A 49 22.86 -12.72 1.10
CA VAL A 49 21.91 -13.71 0.58
C VAL A 49 22.66 -15.04 0.58
N SER A 50 22.33 -15.92 1.53
CA SER A 50 22.94 -17.25 1.56
C SER A 50 22.37 -18.02 0.38
N LEU A 51 23.24 -18.47 -0.52
CA LEU A 51 22.86 -19.28 -1.66
C LEU A 51 23.19 -20.74 -1.37
N ASP A 52 22.38 -21.64 -1.91
CA ASP A 52 22.76 -23.05 -2.01
C ASP A 52 23.91 -23.17 -3.02
N SER A 53 25.01 -23.79 -2.63
CA SER A 53 26.19 -23.94 -3.49
C SER A 53 25.96 -24.90 -4.66
N SER A 54 24.93 -25.75 -4.59
CA SER A 54 24.60 -26.73 -5.62
C SER A 54 23.56 -26.23 -6.62
N THR A 55 22.54 -25.51 -6.17
CA THR A 55 21.42 -25.05 -7.02
C THR A 55 21.44 -23.56 -7.29
N GLY A 56 22.20 -22.76 -6.53
CA GLY A 56 22.18 -21.31 -6.60
C GLY A 56 20.91 -20.67 -6.03
N GLU A 57 20.05 -21.45 -5.37
CA GLU A 57 18.79 -20.95 -4.80
C GLU A 57 19.01 -20.16 -3.50
N VAL A 58 18.14 -19.19 -3.24
CA VAL A 58 18.22 -18.35 -2.03
C VAL A 58 17.75 -19.12 -0.80
N LEU A 59 18.63 -19.26 0.18
CA LEU A 59 18.38 -19.90 1.46
C LEU A 59 18.04 -18.88 2.55
N VAL A 60 17.00 -19.17 3.32
CA VAL A 60 16.60 -18.38 4.50
C VAL A 60 16.59 -19.28 5.73
N ARG A 61 17.31 -18.86 6.78
CA ARG A 61 17.23 -19.51 8.11
C ARG A 61 15.94 -19.09 8.81
N LYS A 62 15.17 -20.08 9.26
CA LYS A 62 13.99 -19.87 10.12
C LYS A 62 14.43 -19.59 11.56
N SER A 63 13.50 -19.08 12.38
CA SER A 63 13.70 -18.92 13.83
C SER A 63 14.04 -20.23 14.55
N THR A 64 13.63 -21.38 13.99
CA THR A 64 13.94 -22.73 14.49
C THR A 64 15.33 -23.24 14.11
N GLY A 65 16.18 -22.41 13.48
CA GLY A 65 17.53 -22.78 13.03
C GLY A 65 17.58 -23.56 11.71
N LYS A 66 16.45 -24.10 11.24
CA LYS A 66 16.36 -24.84 9.97
C LYS A 66 16.45 -23.88 8.78
N THR A 67 17.23 -24.26 7.77
CA THR A 67 17.34 -23.54 6.49
C THR A 67 16.24 -23.98 5.53
N LYS A 68 15.59 -23.04 4.83
CA LYS A 68 14.58 -23.31 3.80
C LYS A 68 14.90 -22.50 2.55
N VAL A 69 14.72 -23.10 1.37
CA VAL A 69 14.73 -22.39 0.09
C VAL A 69 13.58 -21.38 0.06
N ARG A 70 13.91 -20.11 -0.17
CA ARG A 70 12.94 -19.04 -0.36
C ARG A 70 12.36 -19.19 -1.75
N LYS A 71 11.12 -19.71 -1.84
CA LYS A 71 10.33 -19.58 -3.07
C LYS A 71 10.10 -18.09 -3.30
N GLY A 72 10.78 -17.52 -4.27
CA GLY A 72 10.44 -16.20 -4.80
C GLY A 72 9.08 -16.24 -5.50
N GLN A 73 8.60 -15.08 -5.90
CA GLN A 73 7.52 -14.98 -6.87
C GLN A 73 8.00 -15.54 -8.20
N THR A 74 7.17 -16.32 -8.90
CA THR A 74 7.54 -16.78 -10.25
C THR A 74 7.46 -15.62 -11.24
N ALA A 75 8.21 -15.70 -12.34
CA ALA A 75 8.14 -14.68 -13.40
C ALA A 75 6.70 -14.49 -13.91
N GLU A 76 5.97 -15.60 -14.10
CA GLU A 76 4.56 -15.58 -14.53
C GLU A 76 3.64 -14.85 -13.54
N GLU A 77 3.84 -15.07 -12.23
CA GLU A 77 3.04 -14.37 -11.20
C GLU A 77 3.35 -12.89 -11.15
N PHE A 78 4.61 -12.51 -11.38
CA PHE A 78 5.04 -11.12 -11.45
C PHE A 78 4.44 -10.43 -12.68
N GLU A 79 4.56 -11.05 -13.85
CA GLU A 79 3.99 -10.53 -15.10
C GLU A 79 2.47 -10.37 -15.02
N ARG A 80 1.77 -11.34 -14.40
CA ARG A 80 0.33 -11.24 -14.16
C ARG A 80 -0.03 -10.05 -13.27
N GLN A 81 0.74 -9.82 -12.20
CA GLN A 81 0.51 -8.67 -11.32
C GLN A 81 0.81 -7.34 -12.01
N CYS A 82 1.87 -7.27 -12.83
CA CYS A 82 2.16 -6.10 -13.64
C CYS A 82 1.03 -5.81 -14.63
N ALA A 83 0.56 -6.82 -15.37
CA ALA A 83 -0.56 -6.67 -16.30
C ALA A 83 -1.83 -6.20 -15.58
N GLN A 84 -2.17 -6.79 -14.44
CA GLN A 84 -3.31 -6.34 -13.64
C GLN A 84 -3.16 -4.88 -13.19
N PHE A 85 -1.98 -4.50 -12.68
CA PHE A 85 -1.73 -3.14 -12.18
C PHE A 85 -1.80 -2.09 -13.30
N PHE A 86 -1.16 -2.35 -14.44
CA PHE A 86 -1.06 -1.37 -15.53
C PHE A 86 -2.28 -1.39 -16.46
N ASP A 87 -2.78 -2.57 -16.82
CA ASP A 87 -3.80 -2.70 -17.87
C ASP A 87 -5.23 -2.68 -17.31
N VAL A 88 -5.44 -3.28 -16.13
CA VAL A 88 -6.78 -3.39 -15.52
C VAL A 88 -7.03 -2.23 -14.55
N GLU A 89 -6.17 -2.07 -13.56
CA GLU A 89 -6.35 -1.08 -12.49
C GLU A 89 -5.86 0.32 -12.89
N ARG A 90 -5.06 0.42 -13.97
CA ARG A 90 -4.45 1.65 -14.49
C ARG A 90 -3.57 2.38 -13.48
N GLY A 91 -3.06 1.66 -12.50
CA GLY A 91 -2.19 2.18 -11.46
C GLY A 91 -2.84 3.25 -10.57
N PRO A 92 -2.02 4.00 -9.80
CA PRO A 92 -2.51 5.05 -8.93
C PRO A 92 -3.06 6.22 -9.75
N VAL A 93 -4.32 6.55 -9.53
CA VAL A 93 -4.97 7.70 -10.17
C VAL A 93 -4.72 8.96 -9.35
N TRP A 94 -4.22 10.00 -10.01
CA TRP A 94 -4.11 11.31 -9.38
C TRP A 94 -5.49 11.91 -9.16
N THR A 95 -5.80 12.24 -7.91
CA THR A 95 -7.06 12.92 -7.59
C THR A 95 -6.87 14.43 -7.73
N PRO A 96 -7.64 15.12 -8.60
CA PRO A 96 -7.45 16.55 -8.81
C PRO A 96 -7.66 17.38 -7.56
N VAL A 97 -6.92 18.50 -7.46
CA VAL A 97 -7.14 19.48 -6.40
C VAL A 97 -8.57 20.03 -6.51
N GLY A 98 -9.30 20.02 -5.39
CA GLY A 98 -10.67 20.53 -5.35
C GLY A 98 -11.73 19.58 -5.93
N TRP A 99 -11.40 18.30 -6.20
CA TRP A 99 -12.35 17.32 -6.74
C TRP A 99 -13.66 17.19 -5.94
N MET A 100 -13.64 17.43 -4.62
CA MET A 100 -14.83 17.41 -3.76
C MET A 100 -15.62 18.74 -3.76
N THR A 101 -15.11 19.78 -4.39
CA THR A 101 -15.71 21.12 -4.33
C THR A 101 -16.27 21.58 -5.67
N THR A 102 -16.00 20.83 -6.73
CA THR A 102 -16.39 21.20 -8.10
C THR A 102 -17.87 21.00 -8.40
N ARG A 103 -18.56 20.12 -7.65
CA ARG A 103 -19.97 19.78 -7.87
C ARG A 103 -20.74 19.86 -6.56
N ASP A 104 -22.01 20.22 -6.65
CA ASP A 104 -22.91 20.16 -5.51
C ASP A 104 -23.07 18.67 -5.08
N PRO A 105 -22.75 18.33 -3.81
CA PRO A 105 -22.88 16.96 -3.31
C PRO A 105 -24.31 16.44 -3.38
N LEU A 106 -25.32 17.30 -3.20
CA LEU A 106 -26.73 16.88 -3.24
C LEU A 106 -27.22 16.67 -4.67
N LEU A 107 -26.79 17.52 -5.61
CA LEU A 107 -27.10 17.32 -7.03
C LEU A 107 -26.51 16.01 -7.53
N THR A 108 -25.29 15.69 -7.11
CA THR A 108 -24.64 14.41 -7.46
C THR A 108 -25.45 13.24 -6.92
N LEU A 109 -25.91 13.33 -5.68
CA LEU A 109 -26.75 12.31 -5.05
C LEU A 109 -28.09 12.09 -5.77
N ASP A 110 -28.71 13.16 -6.29
CA ASP A 110 -30.00 13.09 -6.97
C ASP A 110 -29.90 12.63 -8.42
N THR A 111 -28.75 12.83 -9.08
CA THR A 111 -28.58 12.57 -10.52
C THR A 111 -27.84 11.26 -10.82
N ASP A 112 -26.97 10.83 -9.91
CA ASP A 112 -26.13 9.66 -10.12
C ASP A 112 -26.79 8.39 -9.55
N PRO A 113 -27.23 7.43 -10.39
CA PRO A 113 -27.86 6.21 -9.92
C PRO A 113 -26.91 5.31 -9.11
N SER A 114 -25.59 5.54 -9.15
CA SER A 114 -24.63 4.83 -8.30
C SER A 114 -24.52 5.41 -6.88
N SER A 115 -25.11 6.58 -6.63
CA SER A 115 -25.08 7.26 -5.34
C SER A 115 -26.23 6.80 -4.44
N ASP A 116 -26.16 5.56 -3.95
CA ASP A 116 -27.14 5.03 -2.98
C ASP A 116 -26.74 5.38 -1.53
N LEU A 117 -27.62 6.05 -0.78
CA LEU A 117 -27.42 6.37 0.63
C LEU A 117 -27.36 5.14 1.54
N LYS A 118 -27.81 3.97 1.10
CA LYS A 118 -27.60 2.72 1.86
C LYS A 118 -26.13 2.35 1.91
N ILE A 119 -25.33 2.79 0.94
CA ILE A 119 -23.89 2.55 0.88
C ILE A 119 -23.17 3.49 1.86
N LYS A 120 -22.41 2.89 2.79
CA LYS A 120 -21.65 3.64 3.81
C LYS A 120 -20.66 4.63 3.21
N GLN A 121 -19.96 4.24 2.14
CA GLN A 121 -18.98 5.08 1.48
C GLN A 121 -19.60 6.36 0.91
N VAL A 122 -20.82 6.28 0.34
CA VAL A 122 -21.56 7.43 -0.18
C VAL A 122 -21.89 8.40 0.96
N ARG A 123 -22.42 7.89 2.08
CA ARG A 123 -22.71 8.71 3.26
C ARG A 123 -21.47 9.38 3.85
N GLN A 124 -20.36 8.65 3.96
CA GLN A 124 -19.09 9.21 4.43
C GLN A 124 -18.56 10.31 3.50
N LYS A 125 -18.71 10.15 2.18
CA LYS A 125 -18.33 11.18 1.20
C LYS A 125 -19.17 12.45 1.38
N LEU A 126 -20.47 12.33 1.65
CA LEU A 126 -21.36 13.46 1.92
C LEU A 126 -21.02 14.16 3.25
N ALA A 127 -20.80 13.40 4.33
CA ALA A 127 -20.34 13.94 5.60
C ALA A 127 -19.00 14.68 5.45
N SER A 128 -18.09 14.16 4.62
CA SER A 128 -16.81 14.81 4.30
C SER A 128 -16.99 16.18 3.61
N HIS A 129 -18.06 16.38 2.82
CA HIS A 129 -18.36 17.72 2.27
C HIS A 129 -18.77 18.69 3.38
N CYS A 130 -19.57 18.25 4.36
CA CYS A 130 -19.91 19.06 5.53
C CYS A 130 -18.64 19.48 6.29
N HIS A 131 -17.74 18.53 6.58
CA HIS A 131 -16.47 18.84 7.26
C HIS A 131 -15.64 19.85 6.49
N LEU A 132 -15.54 19.69 5.18
CA LEU A 132 -14.79 20.62 4.35
C LEU A 132 -15.36 22.04 4.39
N LEU A 133 -16.69 22.19 4.31
CA LEU A 133 -17.36 23.49 4.46
C LEU A 133 -17.11 24.09 5.86
N TYR A 134 -17.20 23.27 6.91
CA TYR A 134 -16.95 23.68 8.29
C TYR A 134 -15.53 24.21 8.50
N TYR A 135 -14.51 23.47 8.06
CA TYR A 135 -13.11 23.87 8.20
C TYR A 135 -12.75 25.08 7.33
N ARG A 136 -13.45 25.28 6.21
CA ARG A 136 -13.37 26.51 5.39
C ARG A 136 -14.15 27.68 5.98
N LYS A 137 -14.76 27.52 7.16
CA LYS A 137 -15.57 28.54 7.86
C LYS A 137 -16.81 28.97 7.08
N GLN A 138 -17.28 28.15 6.14
CA GLN A 138 -18.52 28.38 5.39
C GLN A 138 -19.70 27.83 6.21
N TYR A 139 -19.93 28.40 7.40
CA TYR A 139 -20.87 27.85 8.39
C TYR A 139 -22.33 27.86 7.90
N ALA A 140 -22.73 28.89 7.14
CA ALA A 140 -24.08 28.97 6.57
C ALA A 140 -24.34 27.83 5.58
N ASP A 141 -23.39 27.55 4.69
CA ASP A 141 -23.49 26.46 3.71
C ASP A 141 -23.41 25.09 4.39
N CYS A 142 -22.52 24.94 5.38
CA CYS A 142 -22.40 23.73 6.17
C CYS A 142 -23.71 23.41 6.89
N ALA A 143 -24.32 24.38 7.57
CA ALA A 143 -25.58 24.20 8.26
C ALA A 143 -26.70 23.75 7.31
N ARG A 144 -26.83 24.42 6.16
CA ARG A 144 -27.81 24.07 5.12
C ARG A 144 -27.59 22.65 4.58
N LEU A 145 -26.34 22.23 4.36
CA LEU A 145 -26.03 20.89 3.90
C LEU A 145 -26.34 19.84 4.97
N CYS A 146 -25.96 20.09 6.23
CA CYS A 146 -26.28 19.22 7.37
C CYS A 146 -27.79 19.01 7.51
N GLU A 147 -28.60 20.06 7.45
CA GLU A 147 -30.07 19.96 7.53
C GLU A 147 -30.66 19.09 6.43
N ARG A 148 -30.19 19.26 5.19
CA ARG A 148 -30.65 18.46 4.04
C ARG A 148 -30.19 17.01 4.10
N LEU A 149 -29.01 16.73 4.65
CA LEU A 149 -28.53 15.35 4.82
C LEU A 149 -29.24 14.65 5.97
N LEU A 150 -29.48 15.36 7.09
CA LEU A 150 -30.22 14.82 8.23
C LEU A 150 -31.62 14.36 7.82
N SER A 151 -32.37 15.19 7.08
CA SER A 151 -33.71 14.80 6.62
C SER A 151 -33.71 13.53 5.76
N ARG A 152 -32.66 13.35 4.93
CA ARG A 152 -32.49 12.15 4.10
C ARG A 152 -32.03 10.94 4.91
N PHE A 153 -31.14 11.13 5.88
CA PHE A 153 -30.60 10.03 6.69
C PHE A 153 -31.64 9.50 7.68
N GLU A 154 -32.46 10.38 8.26
CA GLU A 154 -33.54 9.97 9.16
C GLU A 154 -34.67 9.22 8.45
N ALA A 155 -34.86 9.46 7.15
CA ALA A 155 -35.81 8.73 6.31
C ALA A 155 -35.35 7.31 5.94
N LEU A 156 -34.12 6.90 6.28
CA LEU A 156 -33.61 5.57 5.99
C LEU A 156 -34.09 4.55 7.04
N ASP A 157 -34.49 3.36 6.56
CA ASP A 157 -34.97 2.26 7.41
C ASP A 157 -33.94 1.79 8.46
N ASN A 158 -32.64 2.04 8.22
CA ASN A 158 -31.54 1.55 9.03
C ASN A 158 -31.00 2.57 10.05
N ARG A 159 -31.83 3.51 10.52
CA ARG A 159 -31.45 4.59 11.47
C ARG A 159 -30.49 4.17 12.58
N LYS A 160 -30.75 3.04 13.26
CA LYS A 160 -29.88 2.56 14.36
C LYS A 160 -28.42 2.30 13.93
N LYS A 161 -28.19 1.85 12.69
CA LYS A 161 -26.85 1.57 12.15
C LYS A 161 -26.10 2.84 11.75
N ILE A 162 -26.83 3.91 11.45
CA ILE A 162 -26.29 5.20 11.01
C ILE A 162 -26.38 6.28 12.09
N GLN A 163 -26.80 5.93 13.31
CA GLN A 163 -27.03 6.87 14.40
C GLN A 163 -25.79 7.74 14.69
N ARG A 164 -24.60 7.14 14.68
CA ARG A 164 -23.34 7.88 14.87
C ARG A 164 -23.12 8.96 13.79
N GLU A 165 -23.48 8.66 12.54
CA GLU A 165 -23.35 9.60 11.43
C GLU A 165 -24.38 10.75 11.57
N ILE A 166 -25.59 10.43 12.05
CA ILE A 166 -26.64 11.41 12.37
C ILE A 166 -26.22 12.32 13.53
N ASP A 167 -25.69 11.75 14.61
CA ASP A 167 -25.22 12.50 15.79
C ASP A 167 -24.09 13.47 15.42
N GLU A 168 -23.18 13.05 14.55
CA GLU A 168 -22.11 13.89 14.04
C GLU A 168 -22.65 15.07 13.20
N LEU A 169 -23.64 14.83 12.33
CA LEU A 169 -24.29 15.89 11.57
C LEU A 169 -25.05 16.88 12.46
N HIS A 170 -25.72 16.39 13.52
CA HIS A 170 -26.36 17.27 14.52
C HIS A 170 -25.33 18.12 15.26
N TYR A 171 -24.24 17.51 15.73
CA TYR A 171 -23.15 18.23 16.40
C TYR A 171 -22.59 19.34 15.52
N MET A 172 -22.32 19.04 14.23
CA MET A 172 -21.84 20.03 13.29
C MET A 172 -22.84 21.16 13.06
N LEU A 173 -24.12 20.83 12.93
CA LEU A 173 -25.19 21.81 12.73
C LEU A 173 -25.30 22.76 13.92
N GLU A 174 -25.26 22.24 15.15
CA GLU A 174 -25.26 23.04 16.37
C GLU A 174 -24.04 23.98 16.42
N ARG A 175 -22.85 23.47 16.12
CA ARG A 175 -21.63 24.27 16.05
C ARG A 175 -21.71 25.38 15.01
N CYS A 176 -22.24 25.10 13.83
CA CYS A 176 -22.41 26.10 12.77
C CYS A 176 -23.42 27.18 13.16
N ARG A 177 -24.49 26.81 13.88
CA ARG A 177 -25.49 27.76 14.37
C ARG A 177 -24.95 28.66 15.48
N ALA A 178 -24.11 28.11 16.36
CA ALA A 178 -23.45 28.87 17.42
C ALA A 178 -22.31 29.77 16.92
N ALA A 179 -21.77 29.52 15.72
CA ALA A 179 -20.71 30.30 15.10
C ALA A 179 -21.23 31.47 14.23
N LYS A 180 -22.56 31.69 14.18
CA LYS A 180 -23.18 32.90 13.63
C LYS A 180 -23.10 34.04 14.62
#